data_AF-A0A7Y4C823-F1
#
_entry.id   AF-A0A7Y4C823-F1
#
_cell.length_a   1.000
_cell.length_b   1.000
_cell.length_c   1.000
_cell.angle_alpha   90.00
_cell.angle_beta   90.00
_cell.angle_gamma   90.00
#
_symmetry.space_group_name_H-M   'P 1'
#
loop_
_entity.id
_entity.type
_entity.pdbx_description
1 polymer ?
#
loop_
_entity_poly.entity_id
_entity_poly.type
_entity_poly.pdbx_seq_one_letter_code
_entity_poly.pdbx_strand_id
1 'polypeptide(L)'
;MQSARENHTKQLIFRKVDLKHQLAIFLNTTNNANFLFTFVKEVPCDSDTPYQAKLTVNGKPSETVTFDCKTPSIALYRIGKRKFEQLQLVNSDFEFNLNLNQWDITTLKKDDYMQLNYHFFQNQSDETIYPWTRD
;
A
#
# COMPACT_ATOMS: atom_id res chain seq x y z
N MET A 1 -5.00 -2.97 12.71
CA MET A 1 -4.70 -3.12 11.27
C MET A 1 -5.51 -4.29 10.78
N GLN A 2 -6.16 -4.16 9.61
CA GLN A 2 -6.92 -5.26 8.99
C GLN A 2 -6.04 -5.92 7.92
N SER A 3 -6.17 -7.23 7.73
CA SER A 3 -5.51 -7.99 6.68
C SER A 3 -6.53 -8.74 5.83
N ALA A 4 -6.29 -8.80 4.53
CA ALA A 4 -7.11 -9.56 3.58
C ALA A 4 -6.23 -10.17 2.49
N ARG A 5 -6.81 -11.05 1.67
CA ARG A 5 -6.19 -11.59 0.46
C ARG A 5 -6.86 -10.92 -0.74
N GLU A 6 -6.09 -10.52 -1.75
CA GLU A 6 -6.65 -10.13 -3.05
C GLU A 6 -7.47 -11.29 -3.65
N ASN A 7 -8.51 -11.02 -4.43
CA ASN A 7 -9.41 -12.06 -4.91
C ASN A 7 -8.75 -13.00 -5.93
N HIS A 8 -7.96 -12.46 -6.86
CA HIS A 8 -7.32 -13.21 -7.94
C HIS A 8 -5.91 -13.64 -7.55
N THR A 9 -5.03 -12.68 -7.25
CA THR A 9 -3.61 -12.97 -6.98
C THR A 9 -3.38 -13.58 -5.60
N LYS A 10 -4.40 -13.55 -4.74
CA LYS A 10 -4.33 -13.99 -3.33
C LYS A 10 -3.19 -13.32 -2.56
N GLN A 11 -2.67 -12.19 -3.05
CA GLN A 11 -1.64 -11.44 -2.35
C GLN A 11 -2.19 -10.96 -1.01
N LEU A 12 -1.38 -11.07 0.04
CA LEU A 12 -1.70 -10.45 1.31
C LEU A 12 -1.74 -8.92 1.17
N ILE A 13 -2.80 -8.32 1.71
CA ILE A 13 -3.04 -6.88 1.73
C ILE A 13 -3.27 -6.47 3.17
N PHE A 14 -2.57 -5.43 3.63
CA PHE A 14 -2.91 -4.72 4.85
C PHE A 14 -3.71 -3.46 4.57
N ARG A 15 -4.64 -3.16 5.46
CA ARG A 15 -5.50 -1.98 5.41
C ARG A 15 -5.55 -1.29 6.76
N LYS A 16 -5.46 0.04 6.73
CA LYS A 16 -5.80 0.92 7.86
C LYS A 16 -6.80 1.96 7.36
N VAL A 17 -7.83 2.22 8.16
CA VAL A 17 -8.87 3.21 7.85
C VAL A 17 -8.88 4.25 8.95
N ASP A 18 -8.85 5.51 8.54
CA ASP A 18 -9.08 6.67 9.39
C ASP A 18 -10.41 7.31 8.97
N LEU A 19 -11.46 7.00 9.73
CA LEU A 19 -12.80 7.50 9.46
C LEU A 19 -12.92 9.01 9.66
N LYS A 20 -12.14 9.58 10.60
CA LYS A 20 -12.19 11.01 10.91
C LYS A 20 -11.71 11.83 9.73
N HIS A 21 -10.65 11.38 9.08
CA HIS A 21 -10.06 12.06 7.93
C HIS A 21 -10.52 11.47 6.58
N GLN A 22 -11.49 10.54 6.59
CA GLN A 22 -11.99 9.84 5.39
C GLN A 22 -10.86 9.27 4.51
N LEU A 23 -9.89 8.63 5.14
CA LEU A 23 -8.67 8.14 4.51
C LEU A 23 -8.57 6.62 4.70
N ALA A 24 -8.32 5.90 3.62
CA ALA A 24 -7.95 4.49 3.64
C ALA A 24 -6.54 4.31 3.08
N ILE A 25 -5.72 3.53 3.78
CA ILE A 25 -4.34 3.24 3.41
C ILE A 25 -4.21 1.74 3.25
N PHE A 26 -3.66 1.33 2.11
CA PHE A 26 -3.41 -0.06 1.78
C PHE A 26 -1.91 -0.28 1.59
N LEU A 27 -1.44 -1.45 2.00
CA LEU A 27 -0.08 -1.90 1.78
C LEU A 27 -0.11 -3.34 1.26
N ASN A 28 0.57 -3.58 0.14
CA ASN A 28 0.74 -4.90 -0.46
C ASN A 28 2.10 -4.99 -1.17
N THR A 29 2.46 -6.18 -1.64
CA THR A 29 3.60 -6.35 -2.55
C THR A 29 3.15 -6.28 -4.00
N THR A 30 4.02 -5.79 -4.87
CA THR A 30 3.86 -5.86 -6.33
C THR A 30 4.66 -7.04 -6.87
N ASN A 31 4.37 -7.43 -8.11
CA ASN A 31 5.07 -8.51 -8.83
C ASN A 31 6.59 -8.37 -8.94
N ASN A 32 7.11 -7.15 -8.80
CA ASN A 32 8.54 -6.84 -8.84
C ASN A 32 9.13 -6.65 -7.43
N ALA A 33 8.50 -7.26 -6.42
CA ALA A 33 8.91 -7.26 -5.02
C ALA A 33 9.07 -5.84 -4.42
N ASN A 34 8.28 -4.88 -4.90
CA ASN A 34 8.16 -3.59 -4.22
C ASN A 34 7.02 -3.66 -3.20
N PHE A 35 7.16 -2.93 -2.11
CA PHE A 35 6.04 -2.55 -1.28
C PHE A 35 5.31 -1.40 -1.96
N LEU A 36 3.99 -1.50 -2.04
CA LEU A 36 3.12 -0.50 -2.62
C LEU A 36 2.19 0.03 -1.54
N PHE A 37 2.36 1.30 -1.19
CA PHE A 37 1.34 2.04 -0.45
C PHE A 37 0.34 2.64 -1.42
N THR A 38 -0.95 2.43 -1.15
CA THR A 38 -2.05 3.12 -1.82
C THR A 38 -2.82 3.94 -0.80
N PHE A 39 -2.91 5.24 -1.02
CA PHE A 39 -3.67 6.19 -0.22
C PHE A 39 -4.95 6.54 -0.99
N VAL A 40 -6.10 6.30 -0.37
CA VAL A 40 -7.41 6.60 -0.93
C VAL A 40 -8.10 7.59 -0.02
N LYS A 41 -8.35 8.79 -0.52
CA LYS A 41 -8.99 9.89 0.20
C LYS A 41 -10.34 10.17 -0.44
N GLU A 42 -11.38 10.18 0.40
CA GLU A 42 -12.66 10.75 0.00
C GLU A 42 -12.58 12.27 0.15
N VAL A 43 -12.61 12.97 -0.97
CA VAL A 43 -12.52 14.43 -1.09
C VAL A 43 -12.93 14.83 -2.51
N PRO A 44 -13.65 15.95 -2.69
CA PRO A 44 -13.87 16.50 -4.02
C PRO A 44 -12.55 16.79 -4.72
N CYS A 45 -12.36 16.30 -5.94
CA CYS A 45 -11.20 16.64 -6.74
C CYS A 45 -11.44 16.46 -8.25
N ASP A 46 -10.78 17.28 -9.05
CA ASP A 46 -10.77 17.22 -10.51
C ASP A 46 -9.42 17.71 -11.09
N SER A 47 -9.34 17.88 -12.41
CA SER A 47 -8.13 18.37 -13.07
C SER A 47 -7.75 19.80 -12.71
N ASP A 48 -8.74 20.62 -12.33
CA ASP A 48 -8.58 22.05 -12.07
C ASP A 48 -8.31 22.31 -10.57
N THR A 49 -8.76 21.38 -9.72
CA THR A 49 -8.62 21.38 -8.27
C THR A 49 -7.93 20.10 -7.79
N PRO A 50 -6.63 19.93 -8.12
CA PRO A 50 -5.90 18.72 -7.76
C PRO A 50 -5.74 18.62 -6.24
N TYR A 51 -5.96 17.43 -5.68
CA TYR A 51 -5.65 17.15 -4.29
C TYR A 51 -4.16 16.85 -4.13
N GLN A 52 -3.44 17.65 -3.34
CA GLN A 52 -1.98 17.58 -3.20
C GLN A 52 -1.53 17.38 -1.77
N ALA A 53 -0.43 16.66 -1.57
CA ALA A 53 0.18 16.46 -0.25
C ALA A 53 1.70 16.62 -0.32
N LYS A 54 2.34 16.75 0.85
CA LYS A 54 3.78 16.71 1.03
C LYS A 54 4.23 15.30 1.37
N LEU A 55 5.08 14.74 0.52
CA LEU A 55 5.65 13.41 0.67
C LEU A 55 7.10 13.52 1.14
N THR A 56 7.47 12.68 2.10
CA THR A 56 8.86 12.47 2.53
C THR A 56 9.13 10.97 2.63
N VAL A 57 10.21 10.49 2.00
CA VAL A 57 10.52 9.04 1.95
C VAL A 57 12.00 8.79 2.14
N ASN A 58 12.34 7.90 3.07
CA ASN A 58 13.71 7.45 3.35
C ASN A 58 14.73 8.62 3.40
N GLY A 59 14.43 9.67 4.17
CA GLY A 59 15.31 10.83 4.33
C GLY A 59 15.47 11.73 3.10
N LYS A 60 14.75 11.49 1.99
CA LYS A 60 14.75 12.41 0.84
C LYS A 60 14.04 13.73 1.17
N PRO A 61 14.42 14.84 0.52
CA PRO A 61 13.72 16.12 0.67
C PRO A 61 12.23 15.97 0.39
N SER A 62 11.42 16.75 1.12
CA SER A 62 9.97 16.73 0.93
C SER A 62 9.59 17.24 -0.45
N GLU A 63 8.70 16.52 -1.13
CA GLU A 63 8.19 16.90 -2.45
C GLU A 63 6.66 17.03 -2.42
N THR A 64 6.12 17.92 -3.25
CA THR A 64 4.67 17.98 -3.48
C THR A 64 4.28 16.84 -4.40
N VAL A 65 3.31 16.03 -3.99
CA VAL A 65 2.70 14.98 -4.82
C VAL A 65 1.24 15.29 -5.07
N THR A 66 0.78 14.99 -6.27
CA THR A 66 -0.63 15.13 -6.66
C THR A 66 -1.30 13.77 -6.64
N PHE A 67 -2.51 13.70 -6.08
CA PHE A 67 -3.36 12.53 -6.12
C PHE A 67 -4.12 12.49 -7.46
N ASP A 68 -4.26 11.29 -8.02
CA ASP A 68 -5.12 11.04 -9.16
C ASP A 68 -6.60 11.08 -8.72
N CYS A 69 -7.42 11.92 -9.35
CA CYS A 69 -8.87 11.87 -9.18
C CYS A 69 -9.45 10.68 -9.95
N LYS A 70 -9.79 9.60 -9.25
CA LYS A 70 -10.40 8.40 -9.87
C LYS A 70 -11.88 8.59 -10.12
N THR A 71 -12.54 9.35 -9.26
CA THR A 71 -13.92 9.83 -9.40
C THR A 71 -13.98 11.25 -8.85
N PRO A 72 -15.06 12.02 -9.08
CA PRO A 72 -15.19 13.38 -8.57
C PRO A 72 -15.06 13.51 -7.03
N SER A 73 -15.18 12.42 -6.28
CA SER A 73 -15.10 12.39 -4.81
C SER A 73 -13.97 11.51 -4.26
N ILE A 74 -13.13 10.92 -5.11
CA ILE A 74 -12.06 10.01 -4.68
C ILE A 74 -10.72 10.41 -5.31
N ALA A 75 -9.84 10.90 -4.45
CA ALA A 75 -8.44 11.16 -4.75
C ALA A 75 -7.59 9.95 -4.34
N LEU A 76 -6.67 9.54 -5.22
CA LEU A 76 -5.83 8.37 -5.00
C LEU A 76 -4.36 8.66 -5.26
N TYR A 77 -3.48 8.30 -4.33
CA TYR A 77 -2.05 8.36 -4.52
C TYR A 77 -1.39 7.01 -4.27
N ARG A 78 -0.39 6.66 -5.09
CA ARG A 78 0.36 5.41 -4.98
C ARG A 78 1.84 5.67 -4.96
N ILE A 79 2.54 4.95 -4.09
CA ILE A 79 4.00 4.95 -4.08
C ILE A 79 4.53 3.53 -3.87
N GLY A 80 5.37 3.10 -4.80
CA GLY A 80 6.04 1.81 -4.78
C GLY A 80 7.55 1.97 -4.52
N LYS A 81 8.10 1.24 -3.55
CA LYS A 81 9.55 1.11 -3.33
C LYS A 81 9.91 -0.28 -2.82
N ARG A 82 11.13 -0.72 -3.11
CA ARG A 82 11.70 -1.98 -2.56
C ARG A 82 11.80 -1.98 -1.02
N LYS A 83 11.97 -0.80 -0.43
CA LYS A 83 12.13 -0.62 1.01
C LYS A 83 11.59 0.74 1.45
N PHE A 84 10.86 0.74 2.56
CA PHE A 84 10.49 1.94 3.30
C PHE A 84 11.13 1.88 4.68
N GLU A 85 12.11 2.75 4.93
CA GLU A 85 12.64 3.04 6.27
C GLU A 85 11.83 4.15 6.93
N GLN A 86 11.36 5.09 6.11
CA GLN A 86 10.49 6.18 6.50
C GLN A 86 9.53 6.46 5.34
N LEU A 87 8.28 6.76 5.68
CA LEU A 87 7.30 7.31 4.75
C LEU A 87 6.38 8.24 5.54
N GLN A 88 6.34 9.50 5.13
CA GLN A 88 5.42 10.49 5.66
C GLN A 88 4.64 11.12 4.51
N LEU A 89 3.34 11.29 4.69
CA LEU A 89 2.47 11.97 3.74
C LEU A 89 1.58 12.93 4.54
N VAL A 90 1.72 14.22 4.27
CA VAL A 90 1.06 15.28 5.05
C VAL A 90 0.24 16.18 4.14
N ASN A 91 -1.00 16.41 4.51
CA ASN A 91 -1.86 17.44 3.96
C ASN A 91 -2.39 18.31 5.12
N SER A 92 -3.02 19.44 4.79
CA SER A 92 -3.76 20.29 5.72
C SER A 92 -4.81 19.55 6.55
N ASP A 93 -5.39 18.46 6.04
CA ASP A 93 -6.50 17.73 6.65
C ASP A 93 -6.15 16.32 7.13
N PHE A 94 -4.93 15.81 6.87
CA PHE A 94 -4.47 14.54 7.42
C PHE A 94 -2.94 14.47 7.53
N GLU A 95 -2.48 13.59 8.42
CA GLU A 95 -1.08 13.18 8.49
C GLU A 95 -0.98 11.66 8.54
N PHE A 96 -0.15 11.11 7.67
CA PHE A 96 0.30 9.73 7.76
C PHE A 96 1.80 9.70 8.04
N ASN A 97 2.17 8.95 9.06
CA ASN A 97 3.55 8.59 9.35
C ASN A 97 3.68 7.07 9.48
N LEU A 98 4.56 6.47 8.71
CA LEU A 98 4.79 5.03 8.71
C LEU A 98 5.42 4.59 10.03
N ASN A 99 4.69 3.77 10.77
CA ASN A 99 5.22 3.03 11.92
C ASN A 99 5.44 1.57 11.52
N LEU A 100 6.70 1.18 11.33
CA LEU A 100 7.09 -0.19 10.93
C LEU A 100 6.70 -1.25 11.98
N ASN A 101 6.47 -0.88 13.23
CA ASN A 101 5.97 -1.80 14.25
C ASN A 101 4.45 -2.04 14.12
N GLN A 102 3.74 -1.14 13.43
CA GLN A 102 2.30 -1.29 13.16
C GLN A 102 2.00 -1.92 11.81
N TRP A 103 2.94 -1.92 10.86
CA TRP A 103 2.79 -2.50 9.54
C TRP A 103 3.78 -3.66 9.41
N ASP A 104 3.28 -4.90 9.40
CA ASP A 104 4.14 -6.09 9.39
C ASP A 104 4.70 -6.38 7.98
N ILE A 105 5.60 -5.51 7.53
CA ILE A 105 6.25 -5.57 6.22
C ILE A 105 6.98 -6.92 6.02
N THR A 106 7.49 -7.51 7.10
CA THR A 106 8.15 -8.81 7.08
C THR A 106 7.19 -9.92 6.66
N THR A 107 5.96 -9.93 7.20
CA THR A 107 4.94 -10.91 6.80
C THR A 107 4.54 -10.74 5.34
N LEU A 108 4.42 -9.52 4.82
CA LEU A 108 4.19 -9.29 3.39
C LEU A 108 5.32 -9.84 2.52
N LYS A 109 6.57 -9.65 2.95
CA LYS A 109 7.74 -10.17 2.23
C LYS A 109 7.80 -11.70 2.26
N LYS A 110 7.46 -12.30 3.41
CA LYS A 110 7.36 -13.76 3.55
C LYS A 110 6.29 -14.32 2.61
N ASP A 111 5.11 -13.71 2.61
CA ASP A 111 4.00 -14.10 1.73
C ASP A 111 4.42 -14.04 0.25
N ASP A 112 4.94 -12.90 -0.21
CA ASP A 112 5.43 -12.72 -1.58
C ASP A 112 6.48 -13.76 -1.99
N TYR A 113 7.44 -14.04 -1.11
CA TYR A 113 8.46 -15.06 -1.34
C TYR A 113 7.88 -16.47 -1.46
N MET A 114 6.92 -16.83 -0.59
CA MET A 114 6.24 -18.12 -0.64
C MET A 114 5.41 -18.27 -1.90
N GLN A 115 4.68 -17.23 -2.32
CA GLN A 115 3.88 -17.24 -3.55
C GLN A 115 4.75 -17.39 -4.81
N LEU A 116 5.91 -16.73 -4.85
CA LEU A 116 6.87 -16.85 -5.96
C LEU A 116 7.55 -18.22 -6.03
N ASN A 117 7.69 -18.90 -4.88
CA ASN A 117 8.32 -20.22 -4.77
C ASN A 117 7.30 -21.31 -4.42
N TYR A 118 6.06 -21.14 -4.91
CA TYR A 118 4.91 -21.97 -4.56
C TYR A 118 5.21 -23.48 -4.59
N HIS A 119 5.76 -23.99 -5.69
CA HIS A 119 6.03 -25.44 -5.83
C HIS A 119 7.00 -25.98 -4.78
N PHE A 120 7.94 -25.16 -4.30
CA PHE A 120 8.83 -25.56 -3.22
C PHE A 120 8.06 -25.62 -1.90
N PHE A 121 7.37 -24.54 -1.53
CA PHE A 121 6.76 -24.43 -0.21
C PHE A 121 5.49 -25.28 -0.04
N GLN A 122 4.71 -25.49 -1.11
CA GLN A 122 3.51 -26.33 -1.07
C GLN A 122 3.83 -27.80 -0.77
N ASN A 123 5.04 -28.25 -1.12
CA ASN A 123 5.50 -29.62 -0.86
C ASN A 123 6.21 -29.76 0.49
N GLN A 124 6.44 -28.66 1.21
CA GLN A 124 7.23 -28.62 2.45
C GLN A 124 6.40 -28.21 3.67
N SER A 125 5.13 -27.86 3.49
CA SER A 125 4.24 -27.44 4.58
C SER A 125 2.79 -27.80 4.30
N ASP A 126 2.01 -27.99 5.37
CA ASP A 126 0.55 -28.15 5.31
C ASP A 126 -0.19 -26.80 5.14
N GLU A 127 0.55 -25.68 5.09
CA GLU A 127 -0.03 -24.37 4.82
C GLU A 127 -0.52 -24.30 3.37
N THR A 128 -1.74 -23.77 3.18
CA THR A 128 -2.23 -23.47 1.83
C THR A 128 -1.46 -22.26 1.30
N ILE A 129 -0.65 -22.48 0.27
CA ILE A 129 0.09 -21.42 -0.40
C ILE A 129 -0.60 -21.15 -1.71
N TYR A 130 -0.76 -19.88 -2.04
CA TYR A 130 -1.36 -19.49 -3.31
C TYR A 130 -0.24 -19.21 -4.30
N PRO A 131 -0.19 -19.86 -5.47
CA PRO A 131 0.75 -19.49 -6.50
C PRO A 131 0.51 -18.04 -6.90
N TRP A 132 1.55 -17.39 -7.39
CA TRP A 132 1.41 -16.12 -8.08
C TRP A 132 0.67 -16.38 -9.42
N THR A 133 -0.65 -16.50 -9.37
CA THR A 133 -1.49 -16.65 -10.56
C THR A 133 -1.52 -15.31 -11.28
N ARG A 134 -0.73 -15.21 -12.35
CA ARG A 134 -1.12 -14.38 -13.48
C ARG A 134 -2.25 -15.12 -14.19
N ASP A 135 -3.25 -14.37 -14.62
CA ASP A 135 -4.18 -14.83 -15.65
C ASP A 135 -3.45 -15.60 -16.76
#